data_AF-A0A937X188-F1
#
_entry.id   AF-A0A937X188-F1
#
_cell.length_a   1.000
_cell.length_b   1.000
_cell.length_c   1.000
_cell.angle_alpha   90.00
_cell.angle_beta   90.00
_cell.angle_gamma   90.00
#
_symmetry.space_group_name_H-M   'P 1'
#
loop_
_entity.id
_entity.type
_entity.pdbx_description
1 polymer ?
#
loop_
_entity_poly.entity_id
_entity_poly.type
_entity_poly.pdbx_seq_one_letter_code
_entity_poly.pdbx_strand_id
1 'polypeptide(L)' 'MGRPVTLFTGQWADLTLETLAEKAAGWGFDGLELACWGDHFNVQEGAKSKAYCKNQ' A
#
# COMPACT_ATOMS: atom_id res chain seq x y z
N MET A 1 14.47 -18.22 -8.83
CA MET A 1 13.77 -16.94 -8.64
C MET A 1 12.85 -17.10 -7.42
N GLY A 2 12.97 -16.24 -6.41
CA GLY A 2 12.08 -16.27 -5.24
C GLY A 2 10.68 -15.76 -5.60
N ARG A 3 9.65 -16.24 -4.91
CA ARG A 3 8.31 -15.63 -5.01
C ARG A 3 8.37 -14.26 -4.31
N PRO A 4 7.75 -13.20 -4.85
CA PRO A 4 7.68 -11.91 -4.17
C PRO A 4 7.05 -12.04 -2.78
N VAL A 5 7.61 -11.33 -1.81
CA VAL A 5 7.11 -11.23 -0.44
C VAL A 5 6.59 -9.81 -0.21
N THR A 6 5.29 -9.69 0.04
CA THR A 6 4.61 -8.40 0.24
C THR A 6 4.23 -8.19 1.70
N LEU A 7 4.28 -6.95 2.15
CA LEU A 7 3.81 -6.56 3.48
C LEU A 7 2.34 -6.15 3.42
N PHE A 8 1.49 -6.78 4.24
CA PHE A 8 0.12 -6.31 4.46
C PHE A 8 0.11 -5.06 5.34
N THR A 9 -0.55 -4.00 4.86
CA THR A 9 -0.47 -2.68 5.51
C THR A 9 -1.51 -2.45 6.60
N GLY A 10 -2.37 -3.43 6.89
CA GLY A 10 -3.51 -3.25 7.81
C GLY A 10 -3.13 -2.87 9.24
N GLN A 11 -2.05 -3.46 9.77
CA GLN A 11 -1.54 -3.17 11.11
C GLN A 11 -0.81 -1.83 11.22
N TRP A 12 -0.61 -1.13 10.10
CA TRP A 12 0.26 0.05 10.00
C TRP A 12 -0.51 1.31 9.60
N ALA A 13 -1.83 1.31 9.74
CA ALA A 13 -2.70 2.41 9.29
C ALA A 13 -2.57 3.69 10.14
N ASP A 14 -1.73 3.68 11.17
CA ASP A 14 -1.26 4.85 11.90
C ASP A 14 -0.12 5.61 11.17
N LEU A 15 0.53 4.97 10.19
CA LEU A 15 1.52 5.58 9.31
C LEU A 15 0.86 5.97 7.98
N THR A 16 1.43 6.97 7.29
CA THR A 16 1.03 7.25 5.91
C THR A 16 1.56 6.16 4.98
N LEU A 17 0.86 5.95 3.85
CA LEU A 17 1.30 4.97 2.85
C LEU A 17 2.74 5.23 2.38
N GLU A 18 3.09 6.48 2.13
CA GLU A 18 4.43 6.90 1.68
C GLU A 18 5.51 6.50 2.71
N THR A 19 5.27 6.82 3.99
CA THR A 19 6.20 6.47 5.08
C THR A 19 6.34 4.95 5.24
N LEU A 20 5.25 4.21 5.11
CA LEU A 20 5.29 2.75 5.18
C LEU A 20 5.99 2.11 3.98
N ALA A 21 5.81 2.67 2.78
CA ALA A 21 6.47 2.20 1.56
C ALA A 21 7.99 2.35 1.64
N GLU A 22 8.48 3.51 2.11
CA GLU A 22 9.91 3.73 2.34
C GLU A 22 10.49 2.72 3.33
N LYS A 23 9.78 2.47 4.44
CA LYS A 23 10.18 1.49 5.45
C LYS A 23 10.19 0.07 4.90
N ALA A 24 9.12 -0.35 4.22
CA ALA A 24 8.99 -1.70 3.66
C ALA A 24 10.08 -2.00 2.63
N ALA A 25 10.42 -1.03 1.77
CA ALA A 25 11.55 -1.15 0.87
C ALA A 25 12.88 -1.31 1.63
N GLY A 26 13.10 -0.51 2.69
CA GLY A 26 14.27 -0.64 3.56
C GLY A 26 14.36 -1.97 4.33
N TRP A 27 13.22 -2.62 4.57
CA TRP A 27 13.15 -3.94 5.22
C TRP A 27 13.31 -5.12 4.25
N GLY A 28 13.30 -4.86 2.93
CA GLY A 28 13.47 -5.87 1.89
C GLY A 28 12.17 -6.55 1.43
N PHE A 29 11.00 -5.93 1.64
CA PHE A 29 9.76 -6.38 1.01
C PHE A 29 9.72 -6.01 -0.47
N ASP A 30 9.14 -6.88 -1.29
CA ASP A 30 9.02 -6.69 -2.74
C ASP A 30 7.81 -5.81 -3.12
N GLY A 31 6.89 -5.58 -2.18
CA GLY A 31 5.70 -4.76 -2.40
C GLY A 31 4.78 -4.69 -1.18
N LEU A 32 3.62 -4.06 -1.39
CA LEU A 32 2.61 -3.83 -0.36
C LEU A 32 1.26 -4.44 -0.77
N GLU A 33 0.58 -5.03 0.19
CA GLU A 33 -0.84 -5.37 0.10
C GLU A 33 -1.63 -4.28 0.85
N LEU A 34 -2.27 -3.39 0.08
CA LEU A 34 -2.89 -2.17 0.61
C LEU A 34 -4.18 -2.47 1.38
N ALA A 35 -4.19 -2.10 2.66
CA ALA A 35 -5.40 -2.07 3.47
C ALA A 35 -6.38 -0.99 2.98
N CYS A 36 -7.67 -1.27 3.13
CA CYS A 36 -8.76 -0.40 2.68
C CYS A 36 -9.22 0.60 3.75
N TRP A 37 -8.30 1.08 4.59
CA TRP A 37 -8.53 2.05 5.65
C TRP A 37 -7.25 2.87 5.93
N GLY A 38 -7.36 3.90 6.76
CA GLY A 38 -6.31 4.92 6.87
C GLY A 38 -6.22 5.74 5.58
N ASP A 39 -5.01 6.14 5.19
CA ASP A 39 -4.73 6.78 3.91
C ASP A 39 -4.21 5.79 2.84
N HIS A 40 -4.17 4.49 3.16
CA HIS A 40 -3.54 3.47 2.31
C HIS A 40 -4.29 3.21 1.00
N PHE A 41 -5.62 3.05 1.05
CA PHE A 41 -6.42 2.87 -0.16
C PHE A 41 -7.89 3.25 0.06
N ASN A 42 -8.38 4.20 -0.71
CA ASN A 42 -9.79 4.57 -0.75
C ASN A 42 -10.54 3.72 -1.77
N VAL A 43 -11.26 2.70 -1.28
CA VAL A 43 -12.02 1.77 -2.12
C VAL A 43 -13.12 2.44 -2.95
N GLN A 44 -13.71 3.54 -2.47
CA GLN A 44 -14.80 4.22 -3.17
C GLN A 44 -14.27 4.97 -4.39
N GLU A 45 -13.12 5.63 -4.25
CA GLU A 45 -12.42 6.27 -5.36
C GLU A 45 -11.85 5.23 -6.33
N GLY A 46 -11.23 4.16 -5.80
CA GLY A 46 -10.69 3.06 -6.61
C GLY A 46 -11.72 2.37 -7.50
N ALA A 47 -12.96 2.26 -7.03
CA ALA A 47 -14.06 1.69 -7.82
C ALA A 47 -14.55 2.61 -8.95
N LYS A 48 -14.30 3.92 -8.87
CA LYS A 48 -14.94 4.92 -9.76
C LYS A 48 -13.95 5.68 -10.64
N SER A 49 -12.68 5.78 -10.24
CA SER A 49 -11.69 6.64 -10.87
C SER A 49 -10.43 5.87 -11.23
N LYS A 50 -10.21 5.65 -12.53
CA LYS A 50 -8.93 5.14 -13.04
C LYS A 50 -7.78 6.12 -12.77
N ALA A 51 -8.07 7.42 -12.67
CA ALA A 51 -7.05 8.43 -12.38
C ALA A 51 -6.56 8.29 -10.94
N TYR A 52 -7.45 8.02 -9.99
CA TYR A 52 -7.08 7.72 -8.60
C TYR A 52 -6.11 6.54 -8.55
N CYS A 53 -6.46 5.40 -9.14
CA CYS A 53 -5.58 4.21 -9.13
C CYS A 53 -4.25 4.39 -9.86
N LYS A 54 -4.12 5.37 -10.76
CA LYS A 54 -2.85 5.69 -11.44
C LYS A 54 -1.95 6.60 -10.61
N ASN A 55 -2.53 7.38 -9.72
CA ASN A 55 -1.84 8.34 -8.86
C ASN A 55 -1.60 7.81 -7.45
N GLN A 56 -2.18 6.65 -7.14
CA GLN A 56 -1.98 5.90 -5.90
C GLN A 56 -0.75 5.00 -6.03
#